data_AF-A0A0R2STP6-F1
#
_entry.id   AF-A0A0R2STP6-F1
#
_cell.length_a   1.000
_cell.length_b   1.000
_cell.length_c   1.000
_cell.angle_alpha   90.00
_cell.angle_beta   90.00
_cell.angle_gamma   90.00
#
_symmetry.space_group_name_H-M   'P 1'
#
loop_
_entity.id
_entity.type
_entity.pdbx_description
1 polymer ?
#
loop_
_entity_poly.entity_id
_entity_poly.type
_entity_poly.pdbx_seq_one_letter_code
_entity_poly.pdbx_strand_id
1 'polypeptide(L)'
;MELSLPYLPQMAGTVSGIIQTMLGVFIVGLGSGLYLVANLGPGPRDGVMTGLQRVTGLPVALVRMSIELTVVGIGWSLGGVAGLGTLLFAVFIGPAVSIGLYLVGRLSKQRSL
;
A
#
# COMPACT_ATOMS: atom_id res chain seq x y z
N MET A 1 14.98 -11.88 1.29
CA MET A 1 13.65 -12.35 1.70
C MET A 1 13.64 -13.83 2.04
N GLU A 2 14.23 -14.71 1.21
CA GLU A 2 14.19 -16.16 1.50
C GLU A 2 15.00 -16.58 2.74
N LEU A 3 16.10 -15.89 3.03
CA LEU A 3 16.92 -16.13 4.24
C LEU A 3 16.18 -15.81 5.56
N SER A 4 15.21 -14.90 5.54
CA SER A 4 14.45 -14.50 6.73
C SER A 4 13.22 -15.36 6.99
N LEU A 5 12.75 -16.12 5.99
CA LEU A 5 11.53 -16.93 6.06
C LEU A 5 11.50 -17.91 7.26
N PRO A 6 12.60 -18.61 7.60
CA PRO A 6 12.61 -19.54 8.74
C PRO A 6 12.43 -18.87 10.10
N TYR A 7 12.76 -17.58 10.19
CA TYR A 7 12.74 -16.82 11.44
C TYR A 7 11.45 -16.03 11.63
N LEU A 8 10.61 -15.95 10.59
CA LEU A 8 9.34 -15.23 10.69
C LEU A 8 8.30 -16.12 11.36
N PRO A 9 7.65 -15.64 12.45
CA PRO A 9 6.59 -16.39 13.09
C PRO A 9 5.44 -16.62 12.11
N GLN A 10 5.09 -17.89 11.89
CA GLN A 10 3.94 -18.27 11.07
C GLN A 10 2.68 -18.17 11.92
N MET A 11 1.85 -17.16 11.66
CA MET A 11 0.57 -17.02 12.35
C MET A 11 -0.44 -18.04 11.79
N ALA A 12 -0.79 -19.04 12.61
CA ALA A 12 -1.68 -20.14 12.20
C ALA A 12 -3.18 -19.76 12.21
N GLY A 13 -3.56 -18.65 12.87
CA GLY A 13 -4.95 -18.23 12.98
C GLY A 13 -5.38 -17.19 11.94
N THR A 14 -6.60 -17.32 11.42
CA THR A 14 -7.20 -16.36 10.48
C THR A 14 -7.27 -14.94 11.06
N VAL A 15 -7.68 -14.81 12.33
CA VAL A 15 -7.78 -13.49 13.01
C VAL A 15 -6.41 -12.83 13.15
N SER A 16 -5.41 -13.59 13.60
CA SER A 16 -4.03 -13.09 13.72
C SER A 16 -3.45 -12.67 12.36
N GLY A 17 -3.74 -13.44 11.30
CA GLY A 17 -3.33 -13.09 9.94
C GLY A 17 -3.99 -11.81 9.41
N ILE A 18 -5.28 -11.58 9.71
CA ILE A 18 -5.97 -10.33 9.37
C ILE A 18 -5.32 -9.14 10.07
N ILE A 19 -5.08 -9.24 11.38
CA ILE A 19 -4.45 -8.18 12.17
C ILE A 19 -3.06 -7.86 11.61
N GLN A 20 -2.23 -8.88 11.37
CA GLN A 20 -0.90 -8.69 10.80
C GLN A 20 -0.96 -8.04 9.41
N THR A 21 -1.91 -8.45 8.56
CA THR A 21 -2.09 -7.86 7.23
C THR A 21 -2.46 -6.38 7.34
N MET A 22 -3.41 -6.02 8.21
CA MET A 22 -3.81 -4.62 8.43
C MET A 22 -2.65 -3.76 8.94
N LEU A 23 -1.88 -4.26 9.90
CA LEU A 23 -0.68 -3.58 10.39
C LEU A 23 0.35 -3.39 9.27
N GLY A 24 0.59 -4.44 8.48
CA GLY A 24 1.51 -4.38 7.33
C GLY A 24 1.06 -3.35 6.29
N VAL A 25 -0.22 -3.35 5.92
CA VAL A 25 -0.79 -2.37 4.98
C VAL A 25 -0.58 -0.94 5.48
N PHE A 26 -0.83 -0.71 6.76
CA PHE A 26 -0.64 0.61 7.37
C PHE A 26 0.83 1.05 7.36
N ILE A 27 1.75 0.16 7.72
CA ILE A 27 3.20 0.42 7.69
C ILE A 27 3.67 0.72 6.26
N VAL A 28 3.21 -0.02 5.26
CA VAL A 28 3.54 0.24 3.85
C VAL A 28 3.00 1.59 3.39
N GLY A 29 1.77 1.95 3.81
CA GLY A 29 1.19 3.27 3.53
C GLY A 29 2.00 4.42 4.12
N LEU A 30 2.42 4.29 5.38
CA LEU A 30 3.30 5.26 6.05
C LEU A 30 4.67 5.36 5.37
N GLY A 31 5.29 4.23 5.04
CA GLY A 31 6.55 4.18 4.31
C GLY A 31 6.46 4.92 2.98
N SER A 32 5.36 4.72 2.26
CA SER A 32 5.08 5.43 1.00
C SER A 32 4.98 6.94 1.22
N GLY A 33 4.26 7.38 2.26
CA GLY A 33 4.19 8.78 2.64
C GLY A 33 5.56 9.39 2.96
N LEU A 34 6.40 8.68 3.72
CA LEU A 34 7.74 9.14 4.12
C LEU A 34 8.61 9.46 2.91
N TYR A 35 8.79 8.51 2.01
CA TYR A 35 9.74 8.68 0.90
C TYR A 35 9.20 9.63 -0.17
N LEU A 36 7.88 9.64 -0.41
CA LEU A 36 7.25 10.53 -1.40
C LEU A 36 7.29 11.99 -0.93
N VAL A 37 6.99 12.27 0.34
CA VAL A 37 7.07 13.63 0.90
C VAL A 37 8.53 14.11 0.96
N ALA A 38 9.49 13.21 1.18
CA ALA A 38 10.92 13.51 1.11
C ALA A 38 11.46 13.75 -0.32
N ASN A 39 10.60 13.71 -1.35
CA ASN A 39 10.97 13.88 -2.76
C ASN A 39 12.03 12.89 -3.26
N LEU A 40 12.04 11.66 -2.73
CA LEU A 40 12.96 10.60 -3.18
C LEU A 40 12.57 9.98 -4.53
N GLY A 41 11.49 10.47 -5.14
CA GLY A 41 10.95 9.99 -6.42
C GLY A 41 10.07 8.75 -6.24
N PRO A 42 8.91 8.66 -6.93
CA PRO A 42 7.98 7.52 -6.79
C PRO A 42 8.59 6.23 -7.33
N GLY A 43 8.50 5.14 -6.56
CA GLY A 43 8.83 3.79 -7.03
C GLY A 43 7.87 3.33 -8.14
N PRO A 44 8.12 2.23 -8.88
CA PRO A 44 7.38 1.88 -10.09
C PRO A 44 5.85 1.80 -9.90
N ARG A 45 5.38 1.17 -8.83
CA ARG A 45 3.94 1.03 -8.53
C ARG A 45 3.30 2.37 -8.12
N ASP A 46 4.01 3.14 -7.31
CA ASP A 46 3.58 4.47 -6.85
C ASP A 46 3.73 5.53 -7.96
N GLY A 47 4.59 5.28 -8.96
CA GLY A 47 4.76 6.06 -10.17
C GLY A 47 3.54 5.96 -11.07
N VAL A 48 3.02 4.74 -11.28
CA VAL A 48 1.75 4.54 -11.98
C VAL A 48 0.60 5.25 -11.25
N MET A 49 0.53 5.10 -9.93
CA MET A 49 -0.47 5.78 -9.09
C MET A 49 -0.38 7.31 -9.20
N THR A 50 0.81 7.90 -9.00
CA THR A 50 1.01 9.35 -9.06
C THR A 50 0.83 9.91 -10.48
N GLY A 51 1.25 9.18 -11.51
CA GLY A 51 1.03 9.53 -12.91
C GLY A 51 -0.45 9.55 -13.27
N LEU A 52 -1.18 8.47 -12.95
CA LEU A 52 -2.63 8.41 -13.16
C LEU A 52 -3.38 9.45 -12.34
N GLN A 53 -2.95 9.72 -11.10
CA GLN A 53 -3.54 10.77 -10.29
C GLN A 53 -3.36 12.16 -10.94
N ARG A 54 -2.18 12.45 -11.50
CA ARG A 54 -1.92 13.72 -12.20
C ARG A 54 -2.77 13.90 -13.45
N VAL A 55 -3.02 12.81 -14.19
CA VAL A 55 -3.82 12.85 -15.44
C VAL A 55 -5.32 12.88 -15.15
N THR A 56 -5.79 12.13 -14.15
CA THR A 56 -7.23 11.95 -13.86
C THR A 56 -7.78 12.94 -12.83
N GLY A 57 -6.93 13.54 -11.98
CA GLY A 57 -7.34 14.38 -10.86
C GLY A 57 -8.05 13.63 -9.73
N LEU A 58 -8.15 12.30 -9.79
CA LEU A 58 -8.82 11.49 -8.78
C LEU A 58 -8.01 11.38 -7.48
N PRO A 59 -8.63 11.07 -6.33
CA PRO A 59 -7.91 10.89 -5.08
C PRO A 59 -6.88 9.75 -5.17
N VAL A 60 -5.70 9.95 -4.57
CA VAL A 60 -4.61 8.95 -4.53
C VAL A 60 -5.11 7.60 -4.01
N ALA A 61 -5.96 7.60 -2.98
CA ALA A 61 -6.54 6.39 -2.43
C ALA A 61 -7.33 5.58 -3.46
N LEU A 62 -8.15 6.26 -4.28
CA LEU A 62 -9.02 5.62 -5.26
C LEU A 62 -8.21 5.08 -6.44
N VAL A 63 -7.25 5.87 -6.95
CA VAL A 63 -6.33 5.44 -8.02
C VAL A 63 -5.52 4.23 -7.57
N ARG A 64 -5.01 4.24 -6.34
CA ARG A 64 -4.20 3.13 -5.86
C ARG A 64 -5.03 1.86 -5.69
N MET A 65 -6.20 1.97 -5.08
CA MET A 65 -7.12 0.84 -4.91
C MET A 65 -7.53 0.24 -6.26
N SER A 66 -7.83 1.07 -7.26
CA SER A 66 -8.23 0.57 -8.59
C SER A 66 -7.11 -0.18 -9.31
N ILE A 67 -5.86 0.30 -9.21
CA ILE A 67 -4.69 -0.41 -9.75
C ILE A 67 -4.60 -1.81 -9.12
N GLU A 68 -4.71 -1.91 -7.79
CA GLU A 68 -4.58 -3.20 -7.12
C GLU A 68 -5.70 -4.17 -7.46
N LEU A 69 -6.95 -3.70 -7.44
CA LEU A 69 -8.09 -4.53 -7.79
C LEU A 69 -8.00 -5.02 -9.23
N THR A 70 -7.48 -4.19 -10.14
CA THR A 70 -7.27 -4.58 -11.54
C THR A 70 -6.18 -5.65 -11.65
N VAL A 71 -5.02 -5.45 -11.01
CA VAL A 71 -3.92 -6.43 -11.06
C VAL A 71 -4.32 -7.74 -10.40
N VAL A 72 -5.01 -7.70 -9.27
CA VAL A 72 -5.55 -8.90 -8.60
C VAL A 72 -6.57 -9.61 -9.48
N GLY A 73 -7.49 -8.87 -10.10
CA GLY A 73 -8.50 -9.43 -11.01
C GLY A 73 -7.86 -10.14 -12.21
N ILE A 74 -6.87 -9.49 -12.86
CA ILE A 74 -6.12 -10.08 -13.97
C ILE A 74 -5.38 -11.33 -13.49
N GLY A 75 -4.61 -11.23 -12.40
CA GLY A 75 -3.82 -12.35 -11.87
C GLY A 75 -4.69 -13.54 -11.50
N TRP A 76 -5.87 -13.30 -10.91
CA TRP A 76 -6.82 -14.35 -10.58
C TRP A 76 -7.43 -15.00 -11.83
N SER A 77 -7.79 -14.21 -12.86
CA SER A 77 -8.31 -14.73 -14.12
C SER A 77 -7.31 -15.62 -14.88
N LEU A 78 -6.01 -15.40 -14.68
CA LEU A 78 -4.93 -16.20 -15.25
C LEU A 78 -4.61 -17.47 -14.43
N GLY A 79 -5.39 -17.78 -13.39
CA GLY A 79 -5.20 -18.95 -12.53
C GLY A 79 -4.38 -18.70 -11.26
N GLY A 80 -4.03 -17.45 -10.94
CA GLY A 80 -3.38 -17.08 -9.69
C GLY A 80 -4.32 -17.19 -8.48
N VAL A 81 -3.75 -17.35 -7.27
CA VAL A 81 -4.52 -17.46 -6.03
C VAL A 81 -4.67 -16.08 -5.37
N ALA A 82 -5.91 -15.60 -5.23
CA ALA A 82 -6.24 -14.40 -4.47
C ALA A 82 -6.72 -14.77 -3.06
N GLY A 83 -5.81 -14.78 -2.09
CA GLY A 83 -6.13 -15.05 -0.70
C GLY A 83 -6.76 -13.85 0.02
N LEU A 84 -7.27 -14.09 1.23
CA LEU A 84 -7.90 -13.06 2.07
C LEU A 84 -6.96 -11.86 2.30
N GLY A 85 -5.69 -12.12 2.59
CA GLY A 85 -4.68 -11.08 2.79
C GLY A 85 -4.44 -10.23 1.53
N THR A 86 -4.51 -10.83 0.34
CA THR A 86 -4.35 -10.14 -0.94
C THR A 86 -5.50 -9.17 -1.19
N LEU A 87 -6.74 -9.61 -0.94
CA LEU A 87 -7.93 -8.78 -1.10
C LEU A 87 -7.93 -7.63 -0.09
N LEU A 88 -7.61 -7.93 1.16
CA LEU A 88 -7.42 -6.94 2.21
C LEU A 88 -6.36 -5.91 1.81
N PHE A 89 -5.20 -6.34 1.31
CA PHE A 89 -4.19 -5.41 0.84
C PHE A 89 -4.72 -4.53 -0.30
N ALA A 90 -5.34 -5.13 -1.32
CA ALA A 90 -5.81 -4.42 -2.50
C ALA A 90 -6.83 -3.31 -2.17
N VAL A 91 -7.73 -3.57 -1.22
CA VAL A 91 -8.74 -2.59 -0.78
C VAL A 91 -8.14 -1.51 0.12
N PHE A 92 -7.32 -1.90 1.11
CA PHE A 92 -6.91 -0.98 2.17
C PHE A 92 -5.63 -0.19 1.87
N ILE A 93 -4.81 -0.61 0.90
CA ILE A 93 -3.55 0.08 0.63
C ILE A 93 -3.75 1.50 0.11
N GLY A 94 -4.80 1.77 -0.66
CA GLY A 94 -5.09 3.11 -1.17
C GLY A 94 -5.34 4.12 -0.05
N PRO A 95 -6.32 3.89 0.83
CA PRO A 95 -6.53 4.71 2.03
C PRO A 95 -5.28 4.81 2.91
N ALA A 96 -4.54 3.71 3.12
CA ALA A 96 -3.34 3.71 3.96
C ALA A 96 -2.23 4.63 3.40
N VAL A 97 -1.97 4.59 2.08
CA VAL A 97 -1.00 5.49 1.42
C VAL A 97 -1.46 6.94 1.51
N SER A 98 -2.76 7.21 1.31
CA SER A 98 -3.30 8.57 1.43
C SER A 98 -3.16 9.12 2.86
N ILE A 99 -3.41 8.29 3.87
CA ILE A 99 -3.19 8.66 5.28
C ILE A 99 -1.70 8.91 5.53
N GLY A 100 -0.82 8.05 5.00
CA GLY A 100 0.62 8.21 5.12
C GLY A 100 1.13 9.53 4.54
N LEU A 101 0.71 9.86 3.31
CA LEU A 101 1.03 11.14 2.67
C LEU A 101 0.52 12.33 3.49
N TYR A 102 -0.71 12.27 4.00
CA TYR A 102 -1.29 13.33 4.81
C TYR A 102 -0.54 13.52 6.15
N LEU A 103 -0.32 12.45 6.90
CA LEU A 103 0.34 12.50 8.21
C LEU A 103 1.78 13.01 8.09
N VAL A 104 2.57 12.44 7.18
CA VAL A 104 3.96 12.85 6.98
C VAL A 104 4.03 14.28 6.46
N GLY A 105 3.17 14.64 5.50
CA GLY A 105 3.11 16.01 4.96
C GLY A 105 2.79 17.05 6.03
N ARG A 106 1.87 16.73 6.95
CA ARG A 106 1.52 17.60 8.08
C ARG A 106 2.68 17.77 9.06
N LEU A 107 3.33 16.67 9.43
CA LEU A 107 4.49 16.69 10.34
C LEU A 107 5.69 17.45 9.74
N SER A 108 5.92 17.31 8.43
CA SER A 108 7.00 18.02 7.73
C SER A 108 6.77 19.53 7.70
N LYS A 109 5.55 19.98 7.36
CA LYS A 109 5.21 21.42 7.35
C LYS A 109 5.30 22.07 8.73
N GLN A 110 4.99 21.32 9.79
CA GLN A 110 5.01 21.84 11.16
C GLN A 110 6.42 22.15 11.68
N ARG A 111 7.45 21.63 11.01
CA ARG A 111 8.87 21.82 11.39
C ARG A 111 9.57 22.96 10.65
N SER A 112 8.90 23.58 9.67
CA SER A 112 9.41 24.74 8.93
C SER A 112 8.85 26.09 9.44
N LEU A 113 8.27 26.11 10.64
CA LEU A 113 7.84 27.28 11.41
C LEU A 113 8.54 27.26 12.76
#